data_AF-A0A7S1FM01-F1
#
_entry.id   AF-A0A7S1FM01-F1
#
_cell.length_a   1.000
_cell.length_b   1.000
_cell.length_c   1.000
_cell.angle_alpha   90.00
_cell.angle_beta   90.00
_cell.angle_gamma   90.00
#
_symmetry.space_group_name_H-M   'P 1'
#
loop_
_entity.id
_entity.type
_entity.pdbx_description
1 polymer ?
#
loop_
_entity_poly.entity_id
_entity_poly.type
_entity_poly.pdbx_seq_one_letter_code
_entity_poly.pdbx_strand_id
1 'polypeptide(L)'
;MSSLTNHPILILYASQTGNTETAARTISQRVHKNYGYTTKCLWLDDFLEAGYDGYKTRCRWSPLVILAVSSYGVGQAPLGGYKFRAVAEHILSDDQNAKIDLNSVQFALLGLGDSTYTTFFKNPKVTEIFMAQCGAKRICDVGIGDAASTSPDQAEIIQNWIDKVLFPALDKILLKKDCSMLPSNDDILSLDSAKEETLKICETLFPDDFEKKSKNYEQRGAMVRKCGFGTTAVIVGLVFAVISVAIMKQ
;
A
#
# COMPACT_ATOMS: atom_id res chain seq x y z
N MET A 1 -4.73 -17.17 14.85
CA MET A 1 -5.21 -16.28 13.77
C MET A 1 -4.02 -16.02 12.86
N SER A 2 -4.17 -16.26 11.56
CA SER A 2 -3.11 -16.26 10.52
C SER A 2 -2.33 -14.95 10.48
N SER A 3 -1.00 -14.92 10.41
CA SER A 3 -0.20 -13.69 10.47
C SER A 3 -0.46 -12.65 9.35
N LEU A 4 -1.11 -13.01 8.23
CA LEU A 4 -1.69 -12.06 7.28
C LEU A 4 -2.87 -11.24 7.87
N THR A 5 -3.47 -11.62 8.99
CA THR A 5 -4.51 -10.80 9.64
C THR A 5 -3.92 -9.60 10.38
N ASN A 6 -2.61 -9.59 10.63
CA ASN A 6 -1.91 -8.48 11.30
C ASN A 6 -1.34 -7.46 10.31
N HIS A 7 -1.26 -7.79 9.02
CA HIS A 7 -0.83 -6.88 7.95
C HIS A 7 -1.94 -6.80 6.89
N PRO A 8 -2.50 -5.62 6.63
CA PRO A 8 -3.50 -5.49 5.57
C PRO A 8 -2.88 -5.81 4.21
N ILE A 9 -3.68 -6.28 3.27
CA ILE A 9 -3.26 -6.32 1.87
C ILE A 9 -3.19 -4.88 1.36
N LEU A 10 -2.01 -4.45 0.90
CA LEU A 10 -1.85 -3.11 0.36
C LEU A 10 -2.33 -3.07 -1.08
N ILE A 11 -3.13 -2.06 -1.40
CA ILE A 11 -3.55 -1.77 -2.76
C ILE A 11 -3.12 -0.34 -3.05
N LEU A 12 -2.05 -0.21 -3.81
CA LEU A 12 -1.40 1.07 -4.07
C LEU A 12 -1.68 1.50 -5.51
N TYR A 13 -2.03 2.77 -5.69
CA TYR A 13 -2.34 3.28 -7.02
C TYR A 13 -1.78 4.66 -7.29
N ALA A 14 -1.61 4.98 -8.57
CA ALA A 14 -1.41 6.34 -9.05
C ALA A 14 -2.19 6.51 -10.35
N SER A 15 -2.88 7.64 -10.48
CA SER A 15 -3.99 7.82 -11.41
C SER A 15 -4.11 9.27 -11.85
N GLN A 16 -4.25 9.51 -13.15
CA GLN A 16 -4.51 10.85 -13.67
C GLN A 16 -6.01 11.15 -13.76
N THR A 17 -6.79 10.23 -14.35
CA THR A 17 -8.20 10.42 -14.69
C THR A 17 -9.15 9.48 -13.93
N GLY A 18 -8.62 8.65 -13.02
CA GLY A 18 -9.43 7.80 -12.13
C GLY A 18 -9.51 6.31 -12.49
N ASN A 19 -8.98 5.86 -13.63
CA ASN A 19 -9.10 4.46 -14.07
C ASN A 19 -8.41 3.47 -13.12
N THR A 20 -7.14 3.71 -12.79
CA THR A 20 -6.40 2.85 -11.84
C THR A 20 -6.91 2.98 -10.41
N GLU A 21 -7.38 4.17 -10.00
CA GLU A 21 -8.05 4.35 -8.71
C GLU A 21 -9.31 3.50 -8.61
N THR A 22 -10.16 3.53 -9.64
CA THR A 22 -11.39 2.75 -9.70
C THR A 22 -11.08 1.25 -9.63
N ALA A 23 -10.10 0.79 -10.42
CA ALA A 23 -9.62 -0.59 -10.37
C ALA A 23 -9.14 -0.99 -8.97
N ALA A 24 -8.32 -0.15 -8.33
CA ALA A 24 -7.82 -0.38 -6.98
C ALA A 24 -8.96 -0.49 -5.94
N ARG A 25 -9.96 0.41 -6.01
CA ARG A 25 -11.14 0.36 -5.14
C ARG A 25 -11.98 -0.90 -5.38
N THR A 26 -12.19 -1.29 -6.63
CA THR A 26 -12.89 -2.53 -6.99
C THR A 26 -12.17 -3.77 -6.45
N ILE A 27 -10.85 -3.85 -6.63
CA ILE A 27 -10.04 -4.95 -6.08
C ILE A 27 -10.17 -5.00 -4.56
N SER A 28 -10.07 -3.85 -3.89
CA SER A 28 -10.20 -3.74 -2.44
C SER A 28 -11.53 -4.29 -1.92
N GLN A 29 -12.65 -3.83 -2.49
CA GLN A 29 -13.99 -4.29 -2.12
C GLN A 29 -14.17 -5.79 -2.34
N ARG A 30 -13.67 -6.31 -3.46
CA ARG A 30 -13.79 -7.72 -3.81
C ARG A 30 -12.90 -8.62 -2.96
N VAL A 31 -11.69 -8.18 -2.61
CA VAL A 31 -10.82 -8.93 -1.69
C VAL A 31 -11.49 -9.08 -0.33
N HIS A 32 -12.05 -7.99 0.20
CA HIS A 32 -12.81 -8.03 1.45
C HIS A 32 -14.03 -8.95 1.34
N LYS A 33 -14.83 -8.81 0.28
CA LYS A 33 -16.06 -9.60 0.07
C LYS A 33 -15.78 -11.09 -0.11
N ASN A 34 -14.76 -11.46 -0.89
CA ASN A 34 -14.52 -12.86 -1.29
C ASN A 34 -13.68 -13.62 -0.25
N TYR A 35 -12.78 -12.94 0.45
CA TYR A 35 -11.80 -13.59 1.31
C TYR A 35 -11.83 -13.13 2.78
N GLY A 36 -12.51 -12.02 3.10
CA GLY A 36 -12.57 -11.48 4.45
C GLY A 36 -11.29 -10.80 4.95
N TYR A 37 -10.30 -10.58 4.08
CA TYR A 37 -9.07 -9.88 4.45
C TYR A 37 -9.27 -8.37 4.50
N THR A 38 -8.58 -7.71 5.42
CA THR A 38 -8.48 -6.26 5.47
C THR A 38 -7.55 -5.76 4.37
N THR A 39 -7.98 -4.71 3.67
CA THR A 39 -7.17 -4.03 2.65
C THR A 39 -6.91 -2.59 3.07
N LYS A 40 -5.82 -2.01 2.58
CA LYS A 40 -5.58 -0.56 2.65
C LYS A 40 -5.31 -0.04 1.25
N CYS A 41 -6.18 0.84 0.78
CA CYS A 41 -6.15 1.38 -0.58
C CYS A 41 -5.65 2.84 -0.52
N LEU A 42 -4.50 3.13 -1.11
CA LEU A 42 -3.81 4.41 -0.98
C LEU A 42 -3.18 4.86 -2.30
N TRP A 43 -3.00 6.17 -2.45
CA TRP A 43 -2.07 6.70 -3.44
C TRP A 43 -0.65 6.22 -3.12
N LEU A 44 0.19 6.05 -4.15
CA LEU A 44 1.59 5.66 -3.96
C LEU A 44 2.35 6.68 -3.10
N ASP A 45 2.13 7.97 -3.35
CA ASP A 45 2.80 9.02 -2.57
C ASP A 45 2.24 9.10 -1.13
N ASP A 46 0.94 8.86 -0.92
CA ASP A 46 0.35 8.77 0.43
C ASP A 46 0.92 7.59 1.23
N PHE A 47 1.21 6.47 0.57
CA PHE A 47 1.89 5.33 1.20
C PHE A 47 3.25 5.74 1.77
N LEU A 48 4.02 6.55 1.03
CA LEU A 48 5.32 7.03 1.48
C LEU A 48 5.21 8.08 2.59
N GLU A 49 4.25 8.99 2.48
CA GLU A 49 4.21 10.18 3.31
C GLU A 49 3.37 10.06 4.58
N ALA A 50 2.23 9.39 4.47
CA ALA A 50 1.21 9.34 5.51
C ALA A 50 1.02 7.93 6.06
N GLY A 51 1.16 6.90 5.23
CA GLY A 51 0.79 5.54 5.56
C GLY A 51 -0.72 5.34 5.67
N TYR A 52 -1.13 4.11 5.98
CA TYR A 52 -2.54 3.73 5.98
C TYR A 52 -3.28 3.93 7.32
N ASP A 53 -2.56 4.01 8.44
CA ASP A 53 -3.07 4.30 9.79
C ASP A 53 -2.23 5.42 10.45
N GLY A 54 -1.80 6.38 9.62
CA GLY A 54 -0.97 7.50 10.02
C GLY A 54 0.53 7.19 10.03
N TYR A 55 1.31 8.20 10.42
CA TYR A 55 2.75 8.31 10.16
C TYR A 55 3.60 7.10 10.61
N LYS A 56 3.17 6.36 11.64
CA LYS A 56 3.86 5.13 12.09
C LYS A 56 3.85 4.01 11.04
N THR A 57 2.87 4.04 10.14
CA THR A 57 2.66 3.08 9.06
C THR A 57 3.09 3.62 7.69
N ARG A 58 3.69 4.82 7.64
CA ARG A 58 4.28 5.35 6.41
C ARG A 58 5.41 4.40 5.94
N CYS A 59 5.50 4.20 4.63
CA CYS A 59 6.42 3.25 3.99
C CYS A 59 6.32 1.80 4.49
N ARG A 60 5.28 1.42 5.25
CA ARG A 60 5.17 0.08 5.83
C ARG A 60 4.63 -0.89 4.79
N TRP A 61 5.54 -1.62 4.15
CA TRP A 61 5.20 -2.69 3.22
C TRP A 61 4.38 -3.81 3.88
N SER A 62 3.73 -4.62 3.06
CA SER A 62 2.97 -5.78 3.50
C SER A 62 3.35 -7.00 2.66
N PRO A 63 3.12 -8.23 3.18
CA PRO A 63 3.47 -9.45 2.46
C PRO A 63 2.84 -9.56 1.07
N LEU A 64 1.68 -8.91 0.87
CA LEU A 64 1.00 -8.84 -0.41
C LEU A 64 0.67 -7.39 -0.76
N VAL A 65 1.14 -6.96 -1.94
CA VAL A 65 0.92 -5.62 -2.49
C VAL A 65 0.33 -5.72 -3.90
N ILE A 66 -0.76 -5.03 -4.16
CA ILE A 66 -1.38 -4.94 -5.49
C ILE A 66 -1.21 -3.51 -5.98
N LEU A 67 -0.54 -3.34 -7.11
CA LEU A 67 -0.23 -2.05 -7.71
C LEU A 67 -1.13 -1.79 -8.91
N ALA A 68 -1.71 -0.58 -8.99
CA ALA A 68 -2.46 -0.10 -10.15
C ALA A 68 -1.93 1.28 -10.58
N VAL A 69 -1.12 1.34 -11.63
CA VAL A 69 -0.42 2.58 -12.02
C VAL A 69 -0.60 2.88 -13.50
N SER A 70 -0.77 4.15 -13.86
CA SER A 70 -0.77 4.58 -15.26
C SER A 70 0.55 5.25 -15.64
N SER A 71 0.78 5.45 -16.94
CA SER A 71 1.73 6.45 -17.43
C SER A 71 1.01 7.78 -17.69
N TYR A 72 1.74 8.89 -17.61
CA TYR A 72 1.24 10.20 -18.03
C TYR A 72 2.29 10.99 -18.84
N GLY A 73 1.82 11.80 -19.79
CA GLY A 73 2.68 12.62 -20.66
C GLY A 73 3.72 11.79 -21.39
N VAL A 74 5.00 12.09 -21.17
CA VAL A 74 6.16 11.40 -21.78
C VAL A 74 6.65 10.20 -20.96
N GLY A 75 5.70 9.44 -20.39
CA GLY A 75 5.98 8.24 -19.60
C GLY A 75 6.37 8.51 -18.14
N GLN A 76 5.95 9.66 -17.61
CA GLN A 76 6.08 10.02 -16.21
C GLN A 76 5.03 9.31 -15.36
N ALA A 77 5.20 9.33 -14.04
CA ALA A 77 4.12 8.97 -13.13
C ALA A 77 2.97 9.99 -13.22
N PRO A 78 1.71 9.53 -13.02
CA PRO A 78 0.56 10.42 -12.92
C PRO A 78 0.50 11.06 -11.52
N LEU A 79 -0.57 11.81 -11.25
CA LEU A 79 -0.86 12.33 -9.91
C LEU A 79 -0.75 11.23 -8.83
N GLY A 80 -0.15 11.61 -7.70
CA GLY A 80 0.02 10.75 -6.53
C GLY A 80 1.01 9.58 -6.69
N GLY A 81 1.89 9.62 -7.69
CA GLY A 81 2.99 8.65 -7.83
C GLY A 81 4.36 9.24 -8.17
N TYR A 82 4.53 10.56 -8.10
CA TYR A 82 5.78 11.22 -8.50
C TYR A 82 6.92 10.87 -7.55
N LYS A 83 6.65 10.84 -6.24
CA LYS A 83 7.68 10.56 -5.23
C LYS A 83 8.04 9.08 -5.25
N PHE A 84 7.03 8.21 -5.36
CA PHE A 84 7.28 6.79 -5.54
C PHE A 84 8.11 6.50 -6.80
N ARG A 85 7.84 7.20 -7.90
CA ARG A 85 8.66 7.10 -9.11
C ARG A 85 10.11 7.54 -8.89
N ALA A 86 10.34 8.63 -8.16
CA ALA A 86 11.72 9.08 -7.87
C ALA A 86 12.45 8.13 -6.91
N VAL A 87 11.76 7.54 -5.92
CA VAL A 87 12.31 6.45 -5.08
C VAL A 87 12.72 5.26 -5.95
N ALA A 88 11.85 4.85 -6.88
CA ALA A 88 12.15 3.79 -7.83
C ALA A 88 13.37 4.13 -8.70
N GLU A 89 13.46 5.34 -9.25
CA GLU A 89 14.62 5.78 -10.04
C GLU A 89 15.90 5.81 -9.24
N HIS A 90 15.85 6.24 -7.98
CA HIS A 90 17.00 6.26 -7.09
C HIS A 90 17.54 4.85 -6.86
N ILE A 91 16.66 3.88 -6.58
CA ILE A 91 17.05 2.46 -6.42
C ILE A 91 17.56 1.82 -7.71
N LEU A 92 17.00 2.23 -8.86
CA LEU A 92 17.40 1.71 -10.16
C LEU A 92 18.65 2.40 -10.74
N SER A 93 19.15 3.45 -10.08
CA SER A 93 20.41 4.09 -10.45
C SER A 93 21.62 3.27 -9.97
N ASP A 94 22.79 3.46 -10.59
CA ASP A 94 24.03 2.71 -10.27
C ASP A 94 24.62 2.99 -8.87
N ASP A 95 23.90 3.70 -7.99
CA ASP A 95 24.31 3.92 -6.60
C ASP A 95 24.14 2.63 -5.78
N GLN A 96 25.23 1.88 -5.63
CA GLN A 96 25.26 0.58 -4.97
C GLN A 96 24.86 0.61 -3.46
N ASN A 97 24.65 1.80 -2.89
CA ASN A 97 24.40 1.98 -1.47
C ASN A 97 22.91 2.05 -1.08
N ALA A 98 22.01 2.37 -2.02
CA ALA A 98 20.58 2.44 -1.74
C ALA A 98 19.94 1.08 -2.03
N LYS A 99 19.40 0.43 -1.00
CA LYS A 99 18.70 -0.86 -1.12
C LYS A 99 17.44 -0.85 -0.29
N ILE A 100 16.38 -1.44 -0.85
CA ILE A 100 15.17 -1.82 -0.13
C ILE A 100 15.04 -3.33 -0.30
N ASP A 101 15.00 -4.09 0.78
CA ASP A 101 14.75 -5.53 0.74
C ASP A 101 13.25 -5.86 0.79
N LEU A 102 12.71 -6.32 -0.33
CA LEU A 102 11.33 -6.76 -0.49
C LEU A 102 11.21 -8.27 -0.78
N ASN A 103 12.20 -9.09 -0.39
CA ASN A 103 12.20 -10.53 -0.64
C ASN A 103 10.97 -11.27 -0.06
N SER A 104 10.42 -10.76 1.04
CA SER A 104 9.21 -11.27 1.70
C SER A 104 7.90 -10.70 1.11
N VAL A 105 7.99 -9.85 0.09
CA VAL A 105 6.83 -9.23 -0.56
C VAL A 105 6.46 -9.97 -1.83
N GLN A 106 5.19 -10.33 -1.94
CA GLN A 106 4.55 -10.76 -3.16
C GLN A 106 3.75 -9.59 -3.76
N PHE A 107 3.74 -9.47 -5.09
CA PHE A 107 3.02 -8.38 -5.74
C PHE A 107 2.30 -8.76 -7.02
N ALA A 108 1.26 -7.99 -7.34
CA ALA A 108 0.61 -7.95 -8.65
C ALA A 108 0.63 -6.52 -9.18
N LEU A 109 0.61 -6.37 -10.52
CA LEU A 109 0.67 -5.07 -11.17
C LEU A 109 -0.35 -4.99 -12.31
N LEU A 110 -1.21 -4.00 -12.25
CA LEU A 110 -1.99 -3.48 -13.36
C LEU A 110 -1.34 -2.17 -13.82
N GLY A 111 -0.84 -2.16 -15.04
CA GLY A 111 -0.35 -0.97 -15.71
C GLY A 111 -1.35 -0.46 -16.73
N LEU A 112 -1.51 0.86 -16.83
CA LEU A 112 -2.23 1.51 -17.93
C LEU A 112 -1.27 2.39 -18.74
N GLY A 113 -1.39 2.34 -20.06
CA GLY A 113 -0.65 3.18 -20.99
C GLY A 113 -1.50 3.54 -22.20
N ASP A 114 -0.88 4.20 -23.16
CA ASP A 114 -1.47 4.54 -24.45
C ASP A 114 -0.42 4.29 -25.54
N SER A 115 -0.67 3.30 -26.41
CA SER A 115 0.28 2.88 -27.44
C SER A 115 0.44 3.89 -28.57
N THR A 116 -0.38 4.94 -28.63
CA THR A 116 -0.13 6.08 -29.52
C THR A 116 1.10 6.90 -29.11
N TYR A 117 1.56 6.75 -27.86
CA TYR A 117 2.77 7.39 -27.35
C TYR A 117 3.98 6.46 -27.46
N THR A 118 5.13 7.00 -27.87
CA THR A 118 6.41 6.27 -27.92
C THR A 118 6.90 5.80 -26.56
N THR A 119 6.38 6.39 -25.49
CA THR A 119 6.68 6.02 -24.09
C THR A 119 5.60 5.14 -23.48
N PHE A 120 4.90 4.37 -24.33
CA PHE A 120 3.90 3.40 -23.94
C PHE A 120 4.37 2.60 -22.71
N PHE A 121 3.52 2.57 -21.67
CA PHE A 121 3.72 1.72 -20.51
C PHE A 121 5.00 1.99 -19.68
N LYS A 122 5.69 3.12 -19.91
CA LYS A 122 6.97 3.42 -19.25
C LYS A 122 6.90 3.43 -17.71
N ASN A 123 5.93 4.14 -17.11
CA ASN A 123 5.83 4.22 -15.66
C ASN A 123 5.50 2.86 -15.01
N PRO A 124 4.47 2.10 -15.46
CA PRO A 124 4.26 0.73 -14.99
C PRO A 124 5.50 -0.17 -15.15
N LYS A 125 6.23 -0.05 -16.27
CA LYS A 125 7.43 -0.85 -16.50
C LYS A 125 8.53 -0.56 -15.49
N VAL A 126 8.74 0.71 -15.13
CA VAL A 126 9.70 1.05 -14.07
C VAL A 126 9.21 0.53 -12.73
N THR A 127 7.93 0.70 -12.39
CA THR A 127 7.38 0.15 -11.14
C THR A 127 7.61 -1.36 -11.04
N GLU A 128 7.40 -2.11 -12.11
CA GLU A 128 7.69 -3.55 -12.17
C GLU A 128 9.17 -3.85 -11.90
N ILE A 129 10.08 -3.18 -12.62
CA ILE A 129 11.53 -3.41 -12.50
C ILE A 129 11.99 -3.07 -11.09
N PHE A 130 11.53 -1.95 -10.52
CA PHE A 130 11.82 -1.55 -9.16
C PHE A 130 11.42 -2.62 -8.13
N MET A 131 10.16 -3.09 -8.18
CA MET A 131 9.68 -4.12 -7.25
C MET A 131 10.51 -5.41 -7.36
N ALA A 132 10.82 -5.84 -8.59
CA ALA A 132 11.63 -7.02 -8.85
C ALA A 132 13.10 -6.86 -8.40
N GLN A 133 13.70 -5.69 -8.64
CA GLN A 133 15.07 -5.36 -8.23
C GLN A 133 15.23 -5.38 -6.70
N CYS A 134 14.18 -4.98 -5.98
CA CYS A 134 14.11 -5.09 -4.52
C CYS A 134 13.84 -6.52 -4.03
N GLY A 135 13.64 -7.51 -4.91
CA GLY A 135 13.41 -8.92 -4.53
C GLY A 135 11.94 -9.32 -4.39
N ALA A 136 10.99 -8.41 -4.61
CA ALA A 136 9.57 -8.75 -4.56
C ALA A 136 9.20 -9.71 -5.68
N LYS A 137 8.29 -10.65 -5.39
CA LYS A 137 7.91 -11.73 -6.32
C LYS A 137 6.52 -11.49 -6.93
N ARG A 138 6.45 -11.49 -8.26
CA ARG A 138 5.20 -11.30 -8.98
C ARG A 138 4.31 -12.56 -8.87
N ILE A 139 3.04 -12.41 -8.51
CA ILE A 139 2.11 -13.54 -8.30
C ILE A 139 1.34 -13.97 -9.54
N CYS A 140 1.26 -13.10 -10.54
CA CYS A 140 0.55 -13.31 -11.80
C CYS A 140 1.15 -12.46 -12.91
N ASP A 141 0.67 -12.58 -14.14
CA ASP A 141 1.10 -11.70 -15.22
C ASP A 141 0.61 -10.26 -15.03
N VAL A 142 1.38 -9.31 -15.55
CA VAL A 142 1.07 -7.88 -15.50
C VAL A 142 -0.16 -7.60 -16.36
N GLY A 143 -1.11 -6.85 -15.83
CA GLY A 143 -2.23 -6.33 -16.60
C GLY A 143 -1.76 -5.15 -17.46
N ILE A 144 -1.99 -5.21 -18.76
CA ILE A 144 -1.57 -4.16 -19.70
C ILE A 144 -2.82 -3.54 -20.32
N GLY A 145 -3.28 -2.42 -19.76
CA GLY A 145 -4.40 -1.65 -20.32
C GLY A 145 -3.92 -0.59 -21.29
N ASP A 146 -4.26 -0.72 -22.57
CA ASP A 146 -3.95 0.26 -23.60
C ASP A 146 -5.15 1.17 -23.89
N ALA A 147 -4.99 2.48 -23.70
CA ALA A 147 -6.03 3.47 -23.96
C ALA A 147 -6.35 3.64 -25.45
N ALA A 148 -5.42 3.27 -26.34
CA ALA A 148 -5.63 3.31 -27.78
C ALA A 148 -6.46 2.11 -28.29
N SER A 149 -6.58 1.06 -27.48
CA SER A 149 -7.33 -0.14 -27.83
C SER A 149 -8.84 0.14 -27.85
N THR A 150 -9.52 -0.26 -28.92
CA THR A 150 -10.96 -0.07 -29.10
C THR A 150 -11.77 -1.35 -28.90
N SER A 151 -11.16 -2.52 -28.99
CA SER A 151 -11.82 -3.81 -28.71
C SER A 151 -10.78 -4.90 -28.39
N PRO A 152 -10.70 -5.39 -27.14
CA PRO A 152 -11.39 -4.87 -25.96
C PRO A 152 -10.93 -3.44 -25.64
N ASP A 153 -11.82 -2.61 -25.12
CA ASP A 153 -11.45 -1.28 -24.62
C ASP A 153 -10.66 -1.38 -23.29
N GLN A 154 -10.08 -0.27 -22.84
CA GLN A 154 -9.26 -0.28 -21.62
C GLN A 154 -10.04 -0.74 -20.38
N ALA A 155 -11.33 -0.41 -20.26
CA ALA A 155 -12.14 -0.81 -19.11
C ALA A 155 -12.39 -2.32 -19.11
N GLU A 156 -12.68 -2.90 -20.27
CA GLU A 156 -12.82 -4.33 -20.47
C GLU A 156 -11.50 -5.07 -20.20
N ILE A 157 -10.36 -4.53 -20.65
CA ILE A 157 -9.04 -5.09 -20.34
C ILE A 157 -8.79 -5.13 -18.83
N ILE A 158 -9.09 -4.04 -18.12
CA ILE A 158 -8.96 -3.95 -16.66
C ILE A 158 -9.80 -5.04 -15.98
N GLN A 159 -11.09 -5.15 -16.33
CA GLN A 159 -11.97 -6.14 -15.73
C GLN A 159 -11.53 -7.57 -16.05
N ASN A 160 -11.17 -7.85 -17.31
CA ASN A 160 -10.65 -9.15 -17.73
C ASN A 160 -9.39 -9.53 -16.93
N TRP A 161 -8.45 -8.61 -16.72
CA TRP A 161 -7.26 -8.89 -15.91
C TRP A 161 -7.63 -9.15 -14.45
N ILE A 162 -8.52 -8.35 -13.86
CA ILE A 162 -8.98 -8.57 -12.49
C ILE A 162 -9.62 -9.97 -12.37
N ASP A 163 -10.56 -10.31 -13.24
CA ASP A 163 -11.35 -11.55 -13.14
C ASP A 163 -10.57 -12.81 -13.51
N LYS A 164 -9.78 -12.75 -14.58
CA LYS A 164 -9.19 -13.93 -15.21
C LYS A 164 -7.72 -14.14 -14.83
N VAL A 165 -7.05 -13.13 -14.27
CA VAL A 165 -5.63 -13.19 -13.94
C VAL A 165 -5.39 -12.96 -12.45
N LEU A 166 -5.79 -11.81 -11.91
CA LEU A 166 -5.51 -11.46 -10.52
C LEU A 166 -6.26 -12.36 -9.54
N PHE A 167 -7.59 -12.43 -9.62
CA PHE A 167 -8.38 -13.19 -8.65
C PHE A 167 -8.04 -14.69 -8.61
N PRO A 168 -7.83 -15.39 -9.75
CA PRO A 168 -7.35 -16.76 -9.74
C PRO A 168 -5.97 -16.95 -9.09
N ALA A 169 -5.09 -15.94 -9.15
CA ALA A 169 -3.82 -15.97 -8.42
C ALA A 169 -4.03 -15.74 -6.92
N LEU A 170 -4.91 -14.82 -6.55
CA LEU A 170 -5.30 -14.59 -5.16
C LEU A 170 -5.97 -15.82 -4.53
N ASP A 171 -6.81 -16.56 -5.27
CA ASP A 171 -7.41 -17.82 -4.79
C ASP A 171 -6.32 -18.82 -4.36
N LYS A 172 -5.24 -18.94 -5.15
CA LYS A 172 -4.12 -19.84 -4.83
C LYS A 172 -3.36 -19.43 -3.58
N ILE A 173 -3.35 -18.14 -3.22
CA ILE A 173 -2.58 -17.59 -2.09
C ILE A 173 -3.44 -17.49 -0.83
N LEU A 174 -4.69 -17.03 -0.97
CA LEU A 174 -5.57 -16.66 0.14
C LEU A 174 -6.54 -17.78 0.54
N LEU A 175 -6.92 -18.67 -0.38
CA LEU A 175 -7.80 -19.81 -0.06
C LEU A 175 -7.04 -21.09 0.27
N LYS A 176 -5.83 -21.28 -0.30
CA LYS A 176 -4.96 -22.35 0.16
C LYS A 176 -4.44 -21.97 1.54
N LYS A 177 -5.00 -22.64 2.56
CA LYS A 177 -4.63 -22.52 3.97
C LYS A 177 -3.27 -23.19 4.24
N ASP A 178 -2.28 -22.94 3.41
CA ASP A 178 -0.92 -23.40 3.64
C ASP A 178 -0.29 -22.46 4.68
N CYS A 179 0.10 -23.01 5.84
CA CYS A 179 0.77 -22.27 6.90
C CYS A 179 2.05 -21.55 6.44
N SER A 180 2.60 -21.88 5.27
CA SER A 180 3.76 -21.22 4.65
C SER A 180 3.46 -19.83 4.06
N MET A 181 2.19 -19.44 3.93
CA MET A 181 1.80 -18.10 3.43
C MET A 181 1.64 -17.08 4.57
N LEU A 182 1.71 -17.54 5.81
CA LEU A 182 1.78 -16.68 6.98
C LEU A 182 3.18 -16.05 6.99
N PRO A 183 3.33 -14.71 6.96
CA PRO A 183 4.63 -14.11 7.23
C PRO A 183 5.20 -14.69 8.52
N SER A 184 6.37 -15.31 8.39
CA SER A 184 7.19 -15.80 9.49
C SER A 184 7.74 -14.62 10.30
N ASN A 185 8.36 -14.89 11.46
CA ASN A 185 9.00 -13.82 12.22
C ASN A 185 10.12 -13.15 11.42
N ASP A 186 10.84 -13.91 10.59
CA ASP A 186 11.88 -13.37 9.71
C ASP A 186 11.26 -12.48 8.62
N ASP A 187 10.07 -12.83 8.11
CA ASP A 187 9.33 -11.98 7.17
C ASP A 187 8.83 -10.68 7.81
N ILE A 188 8.50 -10.70 9.10
CA ILE A 188 8.08 -9.48 9.81
C ILE A 188 9.28 -8.55 10.00
N LEU A 189 10.43 -9.11 10.40
CA LEU A 189 11.67 -8.35 10.58
C LEU A 189 12.17 -7.76 9.25
N SER A 190 12.07 -8.52 8.15
CA SER A 190 12.44 -8.04 6.82
C SER A 190 11.54 -6.87 6.39
N LEU A 191 10.23 -6.94 6.64
CA LEU A 191 9.30 -5.85 6.32
C LEU A 191 9.55 -4.58 7.14
N ASP A 192 9.94 -4.72 8.41
CA ASP A 192 10.31 -3.57 9.24
C ASP A 192 11.63 -2.94 8.75
N SER A 193 12.62 -3.74 8.33
CA SER A 193 13.85 -3.22 7.67
C SER A 193 13.52 -2.49 6.37
N ALA A 194 12.68 -3.09 5.52
CA ALA A 194 12.25 -2.51 4.25
C ALA A 194 11.57 -1.15 4.44
N LYS A 195 10.77 -1.02 5.49
CA LYS A 195 10.15 0.25 5.87
C LYS A 195 11.22 1.30 6.21
N GLU A 196 12.17 1.01 7.08
CA GLU A 196 13.21 1.97 7.49
C GLU A 196 14.15 2.35 6.33
N GLU A 197 14.46 1.41 5.45
CA GLU A 197 15.22 1.66 4.23
C GLU A 197 14.48 2.60 3.27
N THR A 198 13.20 2.32 3.03
CA THR A 198 12.34 3.18 2.21
C THR A 198 12.23 4.58 2.82
N LEU A 199 12.09 4.67 4.15
CA LEU A 199 12.05 5.94 4.88
C LEU A 199 13.31 6.77 4.69
N LYS A 200 14.48 6.15 4.86
CA LYS A 200 15.77 6.83 4.70
C LYS A 200 15.93 7.41 3.30
N ILE A 201 15.50 6.69 2.27
CA ILE A 201 15.51 7.18 0.90
C ILE A 201 14.55 8.36 0.74
N CYS A 202 13.32 8.25 1.26
CA CYS A 202 12.38 9.36 1.22
C CYS A 202 12.89 10.62 1.93
N GLU A 203 13.56 10.47 3.07
CA GLU A 203 14.18 11.58 3.82
C GLU A 203 15.35 12.21 3.05
N THR A 204 16.07 11.41 2.27
CA THR A 204 17.17 11.88 1.40
C THR A 204 16.64 12.63 0.19
N LEU A 205 15.60 12.10 -0.47
CA LEU A 205 15.05 12.68 -1.70
C LEU A 205 14.10 13.85 -1.43
N PHE A 206 13.38 13.84 -0.30
CA PHE A 206 12.33 14.80 0.04
C PHE A 206 12.47 15.33 1.48
N PRO A 207 13.61 15.96 1.83
CA PRO A 207 13.89 16.39 3.20
C PRO A 207 12.81 17.33 3.75
N ASP A 208 12.31 18.27 2.94
CA ASP A 208 11.28 19.23 3.35
C ASP A 208 9.95 18.58 3.75
N ASP A 209 9.52 17.55 3.02
CA ASP A 209 8.24 16.89 3.25
C ASP A 209 8.27 16.01 4.50
N PHE A 210 9.43 15.41 4.76
CA PHE A 210 9.62 14.46 5.85
C PHE A 210 10.04 15.17 7.15
N GLU A 211 10.78 16.28 7.10
CA GLU A 211 11.14 17.07 8.29
C GLU A 211 9.94 17.85 8.86
N LYS A 212 9.13 18.49 8.01
CA LYS A 212 7.93 19.26 8.44
C LYS A 212 6.87 18.36 9.09
N LYS A 213 6.68 17.15 8.57
CA LYS A 213 5.71 16.19 9.11
C LYS A 213 6.17 15.59 10.45
N SER A 214 7.46 15.36 10.65
CA SER A 214 8.04 14.94 11.93
C SER A 214 7.75 15.97 13.05
N LYS A 215 8.09 17.25 12.81
CA LYS A 215 7.85 18.34 13.78
C LYS A 215 6.38 18.52 14.13
N ASN A 216 5.48 18.44 13.13
CA ASN A 216 4.04 18.54 13.35
C ASN A 216 3.49 17.37 14.19
N TYR A 217 4.03 16.16 14.02
CA TYR A 217 3.62 15.01 14.81
C TYR A 217 4.15 15.09 16.25
N GLU A 218 5.40 15.50 16.46
CA GLU A 218 5.93 15.75 17.81
C GLU A 218 5.12 16.82 18.54
N GLN A 219 4.76 17.91 17.85
CA GLN A 219 3.91 18.96 18.41
C GLN A 219 2.49 18.46 18.72
N ARG A 220 1.86 17.68 17.83
CA ARG A 220 0.53 17.07 18.09
C ARG A 220 0.60 16.02 19.20
N GLY A 221 1.65 15.21 19.25
CA GLY A 221 1.89 14.24 20.32
C GLY A 221 2.13 14.91 21.66
N ALA A 222 2.89 16.01 21.69
CA ALA A 222 3.08 16.83 22.87
C ALA A 222 1.78 17.54 23.30
N MET A 223 0.96 17.99 22.35
CA MET A 223 -0.34 18.59 22.62
C MET A 223 -1.35 17.56 23.14
N VAL A 224 -1.39 16.35 22.59
CA VAL A 224 -2.20 15.24 23.10
C VAL A 224 -1.73 14.80 24.49
N ARG A 225 -0.41 14.80 24.78
CA ARG A 225 0.11 14.55 26.13
C ARG A 225 -0.22 15.68 27.11
N LYS A 226 -0.21 16.94 26.66
CA LYS A 226 -0.63 18.11 27.48
C LYS A 226 -2.13 18.15 27.74
N CYS A 227 -2.97 17.80 26.75
CA CYS A 227 -4.42 17.68 26.92
C CYS A 227 -4.85 16.39 27.63
N GLY A 228 -4.03 15.33 27.58
CA GLY A 228 -4.27 14.04 28.24
C GLY A 228 -4.09 14.04 29.76
N PHE A 229 -3.72 15.17 30.37
CA PHE A 229 -3.63 15.34 31.82
C PHE A 229 -4.85 16.01 32.45
N GLY A 230 -5.95 16.20 31.71
CA GLY A 230 -7.16 16.77 32.28
C GLY A 230 -8.41 16.41 31.51
N THR A 231 -8.91 15.16 31.63
CA THR A 231 -10.35 14.80 31.57
C THR A 231 -10.67 13.30 31.69
N THR A 232 -9.70 12.39 31.83
CA THR A 232 -9.98 10.94 31.99
C THR A 232 -10.28 10.49 33.43
N ALA A 233 -10.39 11.40 34.41
CA ALA A 233 -10.63 11.04 35.81
C ALA A 233 -12.11 11.00 36.24
N VAL A 234 -13.09 11.36 35.40
CA VAL A 234 -14.50 11.51 35.85
C VAL A 234 -15.46 10.45 35.31
N ILE A 235 -15.11 9.68 34.27
CA ILE A 235 -16.09 8.78 33.62
C ILE A 235 -16.02 7.31 34.12
N VAL A 236 -14.96 6.90 34.82
CA VAL A 236 -14.86 5.53 35.36
C VAL A 236 -15.50 5.37 36.76
N GLY A 237 -15.79 6.48 37.46
CA GLY A 237 -16.38 6.46 38.81
C GLY A 237 -17.91 6.36 38.88
N LEU A 238 -18.63 6.61 37.78
CA LEU A 238 -20.10 6.70 37.80
C LEU A 238 -20.82 5.43 37.29
N VAL A 239 -20.10 4.49 36.66
CA VAL A 239 -20.67 3.21 36.21
C VAL A 239 -20.67 2.16 37.34
N PHE A 240 -19.76 2.27 38.32
CA PHE A 240 -19.72 1.34 39.46
C PHE A 240 -20.69 1.68 40.60
N ALA A 241 -21.20 2.92 40.68
CA ALA A 241 -22.14 3.31 41.73
C ALA A 241 -23.60 2.91 41.45
N VAL A 242 -23.96 2.66 40.18
CA VAL A 242 -25.34 2.27 39.80
C VAL A 242 -25.56 0.76 39.90
N ILE A 243 -24.50 -0.05 39.77
CA ILE A 243 -24.61 -1.52 39.79
C ILE A 243 -24.71 -2.08 41.23
N SER A 244 -24.18 -1.38 42.24
CA SER A 244 -24.24 -1.85 43.64
C SER A 244 -25.57 -1.61 44.35
N VAL A 245 -26.46 -0.74 43.83
CA VAL A 245 -27.79 -0.49 44.43
C VAL A 245 -28.86 -1.45 43.92
N ALA A 246 -28.63 -2.11 42.77
CA ALA A 246 -29.61 -3.02 42.17
C ALA A 246 -29.54 -4.48 42.67
N ILE A 247 -28.55 -4.85 43.50
CA ILE A 247 -28.37 -6.24 43.99
C ILE A 247 -28.80 -6.43 45.47
N MET A 248 -29.27 -5.37 46.15
CA MET A 248 -29.75 -5.47 47.55
C MET A 248 -31.29 -5.43 47.72
N LYS A 249 -32.06 -5.56 46.63
CA LYS A 249 -33.52 -5.76 46.72
C LYS A 249 -33.99 -6.81 45.71
N GLN A 250 -33.75 -8.07 46.03
CA GLN A 250 -34.65 -9.20 45.80
C GLN A 250 -34.20 -10.39 46.64
#